data_AF-B6ZBL8-F1
#
_entry.id   AF-B6ZBL8-F1
#
_cell.length_a   1.000
_cell.length_b   1.000
_cell.length_c   1.000
_cell.angle_alpha   90.00
_cell.angle_beta   90.00
_cell.angle_gamma   90.00
#
_symmetry.space_group_name_H-M   'P 1'
#
loop_
_entity.id
_entity.type
_entity.pdbx_description
1 polymer ?
#
loop_
_entity_poly.entity_id
_entity_poly.type
_entity_poly.pdbx_seq_one_letter_code
_entity_poly.pdbx_strand_id
1 'polypeptide(L)' 'TVMKNLRRVHPISTMVKGMYGIKDDVFLSVPCVLGYHGITDVVMMTLKSEEEEKLRKSADTLW' A
#
# COMPACT_ATOMS: atom_id res chain seq x y z
N THR A 1 -1.74 -10.25 14.89
CA THR A 1 -1.05 -8.95 15.11
C THR A 1 -2.02 -7.82 15.38
N VAL A 2 -3.11 -7.72 14.61
CA VAL A 2 -4.23 -6.78 14.80
C VAL A 2 -4.84 -6.86 16.21
N MET A 3 -5.27 -8.06 16.64
CA MET A 3 -5.89 -8.29 17.95
C MET A 3 -5.00 -7.92 19.15
N LYS A 4 -3.68 -7.92 18.97
CA LYS A 4 -2.69 -7.58 20.01
C LYS A 4 -2.24 -6.12 19.94
N ASN A 5 -2.80 -5.32 19.03
CA ASN A 5 -2.49 -3.91 18.79
C ASN A 5 -0.98 -3.61 18.71
N LEU A 6 -0.21 -4.49 18.06
CA LEU A 6 1.25 -4.43 18.09
C LEU A 6 1.85 -3.33 17.19
N ARG A 7 1.01 -2.64 16.38
CA ARG A 7 1.42 -1.57 15.45
C ARG A 7 2.64 -1.94 14.60
N ARG A 8 2.63 -3.16 14.07
CA ARG A 8 3.72 -3.66 13.22
C ARG A 8 3.43 -3.37 11.76
N VAL A 9 4.50 -3.11 11.01
CA VAL A 9 4.45 -2.96 9.56
C VAL A 9 4.32 -4.34 8.92
N HIS A 10 3.31 -4.52 8.09
CA HIS A 10 3.18 -5.69 7.23
C HIS A 10 2.85 -5.27 5.80
N PRO A 11 3.39 -5.97 4.79
CA PRO A 11 2.96 -5.78 3.41
C PRO A 11 1.56 -6.39 3.25
N ILE A 12 0.55 -5.55 3.06
CA ILE A 12 -0.84 -5.97 2.88
C ILE A 12 -1.48 -5.19 1.74
N SER A 13 -2.48 -5.77 1.10
CA SER A 13 -3.21 -5.10 0.03
C SER A 13 -4.09 -3.98 0.60
N THR A 14 -3.80 -2.74 0.21
CA THR A 14 -4.58 -1.55 0.60
C THR A 14 -4.87 -0.71 -0.64
N MET A 15 -5.83 0.20 -0.52
CA MET A 15 -6.15 1.17 -1.57
C MET A 15 -4.97 2.13 -1.74
N VAL A 16 -4.37 2.15 -2.93
CA VAL A 16 -3.20 2.98 -3.25
C VAL A 16 -3.54 4.18 -4.15
N LYS A 17 -4.83 4.52 -4.25
CA LYS A 17 -5.28 5.70 -4.99
C LYS A 17 -4.61 6.97 -4.47
N GLY A 18 -4.06 7.76 -5.38
CA GLY A 18 -3.30 8.97 -5.07
C GLY A 18 -1.83 8.73 -4.70
N MET A 19 -1.41 7.47 -4.50
CA MET A 19 -0.01 7.12 -4.24
C MET A 19 0.72 6.81 -5.54
N TYR A 20 1.98 7.26 -5.65
CA TYR A 20 2.86 6.97 -6.80
C TYR A 20 2.23 7.29 -8.18
N GLY A 21 1.32 8.27 -8.24
CA GLY A 21 0.63 8.68 -9.47
C GLY A 21 -0.52 7.78 -9.92
N ILE A 22 -0.94 6.80 -9.11
CA ILE A 22 -2.11 5.93 -9.40
C ILE A 22 -3.40 6.73 -9.14
N LYS A 23 -4.27 6.85 -10.14
CA LYS A 23 -5.54 7.61 -10.03
C LYS A 23 -6.74 6.71 -9.74
N ASP A 24 -6.63 5.45 -10.11
CA ASP A 24 -7.71 4.47 -10.06
C ASP A 24 -7.82 3.83 -8.68
N ASP A 25 -9.00 3.30 -8.37
CA ASP A 25 -9.30 2.64 -7.09
C ASP A 25 -8.75 1.20 -7.09
N VAL A 26 -7.41 1.07 -7.05
CA VAL A 26 -6.73 -0.23 -7.08
C VAL A 26 -6.18 -0.60 -5.70
N PHE A 27 -6.23 -1.90 -5.38
CA PHE A 27 -5.67 -2.48 -4.17
C PHE A 27 -4.36 -3.18 -4.46
N LEU A 28 -3.26 -2.68 -3.90
CA LEU A 28 -1.92 -3.22 -4.08
C LEU A 28 -1.24 -3.46 -2.73
N SER A 29 -0.33 -4.44 -2.71
CA SER A 29 0.45 -4.79 -1.52
C SER A 29 1.50 -3.72 -1.23
N VAL A 30 1.25 -2.91 -0.21
CA VAL A 30 2.21 -1.92 0.31
C VAL A 30 2.39 -2.09 1.82
N PRO A 31 3.55 -1.70 2.37
CA PRO A 31 3.78 -1.76 3.81
C PRO A 31 2.82 -0.84 4.55
N CYS A 32 2.01 -1.43 5.41
CA CYS A 32 1.03 -0.72 6.22
C CYS A 32 1.23 -1.06 7.70
N VAL A 33 0.99 -0.09 8.56
CA VAL A 33 0.98 -0.26 10.01
C VAL A 33 -0.38 -0.83 10.43
N LEU A 34 -0.37 -2.03 11.01
CA LEU A 34 -1.57 -2.69 11.52
C LEU A 34 -1.75 -2.45 13.01
N GLY A 35 -2.83 -1.75 13.36
CA GLY A 35 -3.31 -1.54 14.73
C GLY A 35 -4.55 -2.38 15.04
N TYR A 36 -5.19 -2.13 16.18
CA TYR A 36 -6.44 -2.79 16.57
C TYR A 36 -7.60 -2.53 15.60
N HIS A 37 -7.67 -1.33 15.02
CA HIS A 37 -8.71 -0.92 14.06
C HIS A 37 -8.41 -1.32 12.60
N GLY A 38 -7.42 -2.18 12.36
CA GLY A 38 -6.97 -2.54 11.00
C GLY A 38 -5.78 -1.68 10.56
N ILE A 39 -5.87 -1.08 9.38
CA ILE A 39 -4.79 -0.22 8.84
C ILE A 39 -4.84 1.12 9.54
N THR A 40 -3.75 1.46 10.23
CA THR A 40 -3.63 2.74 10.94
C THR A 40 -2.91 3.77 10.08
N ASP A 41 -1.83 3.35 9.43
CA ASP A 41 -1.01 4.18 8.56
C ASP A 41 -0.50 3.38 7.38
N VAL A 42 -0.30 4.05 6.24
CA VAL A 42 0.36 3.47 5.07
C VAL A 42 1.77 4.07 4.98
N VAL A 43 2.79 3.21 4.86
CA VAL A 43 4.17 3.67 4.76
C VAL A 43 4.44 4.10 3.32
N MET A 44 4.60 5.40 3.12
CA MET A 44 5.00 5.96 1.84
C MET A 44 6.51 5.75 1.68
N MET A 45 6.89 4.80 0.83
CA MET A 45 8.29 4.51 0.53
C MET A 45 8.77 5.45 -0.57
N THR A 46 10.03 5.84 -0.53
CA THR A 46 10.66 6.48 -1.68
C THR A 46 11.08 5.38 -2.66
N LEU A 47 10.26 5.17 -3.68
CA LEU A 47 10.55 4.23 -4.76
C LEU A 47 11.42 4.90 -5.82
N LYS A 48 12.20 4.10 -6.55
CA LYS A 48 12.88 4.59 -7.76
C LYS A 48 11.87 4.71 -8.90
N SER A 49 12.15 5.57 -9.87
CA SER A 49 11.27 5.78 -11.04
C SER A 49 10.91 4.50 -11.79
N GLU A 50 11.84 3.53 -11.88
CA GLU A 50 11.59 2.21 -12.50
C GLU A 50 10.61 1.35 -11.66
N GLU A 51 10.69 1.43 -10.33
CA GLU A 51 9.81 0.69 -9.43
C GLU A 51 8.40 1.30 -9.40
N GLU A 52 8.29 2.63 -9.43
CA GLU A 52 7.02 3.33 -9.58
C GLU A 52 6.32 2.97 -10.89
N GLU A 53 7.06 2.89 -11.99
CA GLU A 53 6.51 2.50 -13.28
C GLU A 53 6.00 1.05 -13.28
N LYS A 54 6.74 0.12 -12.66
CA LYS A 54 6.30 -1.26 -12.46
C LYS A 54 5.04 -1.33 -11.60
N LEU A 55 5.00 -0.56 -10.51
CA LEU A 55 3.85 -0.50 -9.61
C LEU A 55 2.61 0.03 -10.33
N ARG A 56 2.77 1.11 -11.11
CA ARG A 56 1.70 1.67 -11.95
C ARG A 56 1.22 0.66 -12.98
N LYS A 57 2.13 -0.04 -13.67
CA LYS A 57 1.76 -1.08 -14.63
C LYS A 57 0.97 -2.23 -13.97
N SER A 58 1.33 -2.63 -12.75
CA SER A 58 0.53 -3.59 -11.98
C SER A 58 -0.85 -3.04 -11.64
N ALA A 59 -0.95 -1.76 -11.29
CA ALA A 59 -2.23 -1.11 -11.05
C ALA A 59 -3.12 -1.09 -12.31
N ASP A 60 -2.55 -0.69 -13.45
CA ASP A 60 -3.24 -0.66 -14.76
C ASP A 60 -3.70 -2.05 -15.22
N THR A 61 -3.02 -3.12 -14.78
CA THR A 61 -3.40 -4.51 -15.11
C THR A 61 -4.55 -5.04 -14.25
N LEU A 62 -4.71 -4.48 -13.05
CA LEU A 62 -5.72 -4.89 -12.07
C LEU A 62 -7.04 -4.13 -12.22
N TRP A 63 -7.06 -3.06 -13.02
CA TRP A 63 -8.25 -2.33 -13.43
C TRP A 63 -8.94 -3.04 -14.61
#